data_AF-A0A558NIS9-F1
#
_entry.id   AF-A0A558NIS9-F1
#
_cell.length_a   1.000
_cell.length_b   1.000
_cell.length_c   1.000
_cell.angle_alpha   90.00
_cell.angle_beta   90.00
_cell.angle_gamma   90.00
#
_symmetry.space_group_name_H-M   'P 1'
#
loop_
_entity.id
_entity.type
_entity.pdbx_description
1 polymer ?
#
loop_
_entity_poly.entity_id
_entity_poly.type
_entity_poly.pdbx_seq_one_letter_code
_entity_poly.pdbx_strand_id
1 'polypeptide(L)'
;MFSCLPDCQLSELGASDWLWLLAFGVFFYASSRLWARWAFSYNKYPFTNLRWHAPRFIYIAFVTAMLTVVPVYTFLGEDAGYWYSRILYFPTTFIAYVAWLLVELNDPRQ
;
A
#
# COMPACT_ATOMS: atom_id res chain seq x y z
N MET A 1 -6.78 -19.10 7.41
CA MET A 1 -8.00 -19.60 6.75
C MET A 1 -9.01 -19.77 7.87
N PHE A 2 -9.98 -18.87 8.00
CA PHE A 2 -10.92 -18.91 9.12
C PHE A 2 -11.79 -20.16 8.98
N SER A 3 -12.00 -20.87 10.08
CA SER A 3 -12.67 -22.18 10.12
C SER A 3 -14.15 -22.15 9.67
N CYS A 4 -14.72 -20.97 9.43
CA CYS A 4 -16.15 -20.71 9.35
C CYS A 4 -16.56 -19.82 8.14
N LEU A 5 -15.73 -19.69 7.11
CA LEU A 5 -16.19 -19.06 5.86
C LEU A 5 -17.24 -19.96 5.15
N PRO A 6 -18.35 -19.42 4.60
CA PRO A 6 -18.60 -18.00 4.33
C PRO A 6 -19.61 -17.30 5.26
N ASP A 7 -20.29 -18.01 6.17
CA ASP A 7 -21.49 -17.51 6.87
C ASP A 7 -21.28 -17.07 8.34
N CYS A 8 -20.06 -16.70 8.73
CA CYS A 8 -19.78 -16.36 10.12
C CYS A 8 -20.08 -14.89 10.46
N GLN A 9 -20.93 -14.65 11.47
CA GLN A 9 -21.11 -13.33 12.09
C GLN A 9 -19.91 -13.00 13.00
N LEU A 10 -19.52 -11.73 13.13
CA LEU A 10 -18.39 -11.26 13.96
C LEU A 10 -18.45 -11.74 15.43
N SER A 11 -19.65 -12.06 15.92
CA SER A 11 -19.91 -12.60 17.26
C SER A 11 -19.50 -14.06 17.46
N GLU A 12 -19.29 -14.83 16.38
CA GLU A 12 -18.94 -16.25 16.42
C GLU A 12 -17.44 -16.51 16.22
N LEU A 13 -16.63 -15.46 16.06
CA LEU A 13 -15.17 -15.62 15.94
C LEU A 13 -14.59 -16.16 17.26
N GLY A 14 -13.96 -17.33 17.18
CA GLY A 14 -13.22 -17.90 18.29
C GLY A 14 -12.02 -17.04 18.67
N ALA A 15 -11.53 -17.21 19.90
CA ALA A 15 -10.34 -16.49 20.38
C ALA A 15 -9.11 -16.68 19.46
N SER A 16 -8.99 -17.83 18.81
CA SER A 16 -7.94 -18.12 17.81
C SER A 16 -8.07 -17.25 16.56
N ASP A 17 -9.28 -17.01 16.06
CA ASP A 17 -9.52 -16.20 14.86
C ASP A 17 -9.17 -14.73 15.11
N TRP A 18 -9.51 -14.23 16.30
CA TRP A 18 -9.07 -12.90 16.76
C TRP A 18 -7.56 -12.78 16.88
N LEU A 19 -6.88 -13.82 17.39
CA LEU A 19 -5.43 -13.83 17.51
C LEU A 19 -4.76 -13.82 16.14
N TRP A 20 -5.31 -14.54 15.15
CA TRP A 20 -4.86 -14.49 13.76
C TRP A 20 -5.07 -13.11 13.12
N LEU A 21 -6.22 -12.47 13.35
CA LEU A 21 -6.47 -11.10 12.86
C LEU A 21 -5.50 -10.09 13.46
N LEU A 22 -5.23 -10.17 14.77
CA LEU A 22 -4.26 -9.32 15.44
C LEU A 22 -2.84 -9.57 14.92
N ALA A 23 -2.43 -10.83 14.80
CA ALA A 23 -1.13 -11.20 14.26
C ALA A 23 -0.95 -10.70 12.82
N PHE A 24 -1.99 -10.83 12.00
CA PHE A 24 -2.03 -10.29 10.64
C PHE A 24 -1.88 -8.76 10.64
N GLY A 25 -2.64 -8.05 11.46
CA GLY A 25 -2.55 -6.60 11.59
C GLY A 25 -1.16 -6.13 12.03
N VAL A 26 -0.57 -6.78 13.04
CA VAL A 26 0.80 -6.49 13.50
C VAL A 26 1.83 -6.77 12.41
N PHE A 27 1.69 -7.89 11.70
CA PHE A 27 2.58 -8.24 10.59
C PHE A 27 2.53 -7.20 9.46
N PHE A 28 1.33 -6.78 9.05
CA PHE A 28 1.16 -5.74 8.03
C PHE A 28 1.74 -4.41 8.48
N TYR A 29 1.52 -4.03 9.73
CA TYR A 29 2.07 -2.81 10.32
C TYR A 29 3.61 -2.81 10.39
N ALA A 30 4.19 -3.92 10.84
CA ALA A 30 5.64 -4.07 10.90
C ALA A 30 6.26 -4.04 9.49
N SER A 31 5.65 -4.77 8.55
CA SER A 31 6.08 -4.83 7.15
C SER A 31 6.01 -3.48 6.46
N SER A 32 4.93 -2.71 6.66
CA SER A 32 4.78 -1.37 6.07
C SER A 32 5.85 -0.40 6.59
N ARG A 33 6.16 -0.44 7.89
CA ARG A 33 7.26 0.36 8.48
C ARG A 33 8.62 0.00 7.92
N LEU A 34 8.90 -1.29 7.74
CA LEU A 34 10.16 -1.75 7.15
C LEU A 34 10.30 -1.26 5.70
N TRP A 35 9.22 -1.37 4.92
CA TRP A 35 9.18 -0.90 3.54
C TRP A 35 9.38 0.61 3.42
N ALA A 36 8.71 1.39 4.27
CA ALA A 36 8.91 2.84 4.32
C ALA A 36 10.37 3.19 4.66
N ARG A 37 10.92 2.57 5.72
CA ARG A 37 12.32 2.80 6.11
C ARG A 37 13.29 2.46 4.99
N TRP A 38 13.10 1.34 4.31
CA TRP A 38 13.91 0.97 3.15
C TRP A 38 13.79 2.03 2.05
N ALA A 39 12.57 2.42 1.68
CA ALA A 39 12.31 3.38 0.62
C ALA A 39 13.00 4.74 0.84
N PHE A 40 12.99 5.21 2.08
CA PHE A 40 13.56 6.50 2.47
C PHE A 40 15.01 6.43 2.97
N SER A 41 15.59 5.23 3.10
CA SER A 41 17.01 5.06 3.51
C SER A 41 18.01 5.59 2.47
N TYR A 42 17.57 5.84 1.24
CA TYR A 42 18.39 6.27 0.11
C TYR A 42 18.64 7.79 0.08
N ASN A 43 18.52 8.49 1.22
CA ASN A 43 18.79 9.93 1.36
C ASN A 43 20.23 10.34 1.06
N LYS A 44 21.17 9.39 1.05
CA LYS A 44 22.57 9.63 0.67
C LYS A 44 22.76 9.98 -0.81
N TYR A 45 21.78 9.70 -1.66
CA TYR A 45 21.83 10.03 -3.08
C TYR A 45 21.21 11.40 -3.34
N PRO A 46 21.75 12.21 -4.27
CA PRO A 46 21.16 13.50 -4.59
C PRO A 46 19.79 13.31 -5.22
N PHE A 47 18.92 14.30 -5.03
CA PHE A 47 17.54 14.30 -5.51
C PHE A 47 17.44 14.00 -7.02
N THR A 48 18.36 14.50 -7.85
CA THR A 48 18.37 14.26 -9.30
C THR A 48 18.69 12.81 -9.70
N ASN A 49 19.10 11.96 -8.75
CA ASN A 49 19.50 10.59 -9.03
C ASN A 49 18.30 9.64 -9.01
N LEU A 50 18.21 8.78 -10.02
CA LEU A 50 17.22 7.70 -10.09
C LEU A 50 17.26 6.79 -8.85
N ARG A 51 18.43 6.60 -8.21
CA ARG A 51 18.56 5.81 -6.98
C ARG A 51 17.88 6.44 -5.77
N TRP A 52 17.63 7.75 -5.78
CA TRP A 52 16.81 8.42 -4.77
C TRP A 52 15.32 8.21 -5.06
N HIS A 53 14.91 8.35 -6.33
CA HIS A 53 13.50 8.26 -6.74
C HIS A 53 12.93 6.84 -6.77
N ALA A 54 13.65 5.87 -7.34
CA ALA A 54 13.14 4.52 -7.58
C ALA A 54 12.55 3.81 -6.35
N PRO A 55 13.25 3.73 -5.19
CA PRO A 55 12.71 3.01 -4.04
C PRO A 55 11.46 3.70 -3.44
N ARG A 56 11.37 5.04 -3.53
CA ARG A 56 10.19 5.83 -3.12
C ARG A 56 9.02 5.62 -4.06
N PHE A 57 9.28 5.64 -5.36
CA PHE A 57 8.26 5.39 -6.37
C PHE A 57 7.66 4.00 -6.19
N ILE A 58 8.50 2.97 -5.98
CA ILE A 58 8.03 1.59 -5.72
C ILE A 58 7.15 1.54 -4.46
N TYR A 59 7.56 2.21 -3.38
CA TYR A 59 6.76 2.28 -2.16
C TYR A 59 5.41 2.97 -2.38
N ILE A 60 5.39 4.12 -3.05
CA ILE A 60 4.16 4.87 -3.36
C ILE A 60 3.25 4.06 -4.29
N ALA A 61 3.82 3.37 -5.28
CA ALA A 61 3.09 2.45 -6.16
C ALA A 61 2.38 1.36 -5.35
N PHE A 62 3.11 0.69 -4.45
CA PHE A 62 2.54 -0.32 -3.58
C PHE A 62 1.40 0.21 -2.71
N VAL A 63 1.59 1.36 -2.06
CA VAL A 63 0.54 2.00 -1.25
C VAL A 63 -0.67 2.36 -2.10
N THR A 64 -0.45 2.91 -3.29
CA THR A 64 -1.52 3.26 -4.24
C THR A 64 -2.30 2.00 -4.64
N ALA A 65 -1.62 0.91 -4.97
CA ALA A 65 -2.28 -0.35 -5.32
C ALA A 65 -3.17 -0.88 -4.19
N MET A 66 -2.67 -0.83 -2.95
CA MET A 66 -3.43 -1.26 -1.78
C MET A 66 -4.67 -0.38 -1.52
N LEU A 67 -4.59 0.91 -1.83
CA LEU A 67 -5.69 1.85 -1.63
C LEU A 67 -6.70 1.91 -2.78
N THR A 68 -6.30 1.50 -3.99
CA THR A 68 -7.16 1.64 -5.17
C THR A 68 -7.48 0.32 -5.83
N VAL A 69 -6.49 -0.50 -6.16
CA VAL A 69 -6.70 -1.77 -6.88
C VAL A 69 -7.48 -2.75 -6.01
N VAL A 70 -7.09 -2.91 -4.73
CA VAL A 70 -7.78 -3.84 -3.82
C VAL A 70 -9.25 -3.44 -3.63
N PRO A 71 -9.60 -2.17 -3.27
CA PRO A 71 -11.00 -1.78 -3.18
C PRO A 71 -11.76 -1.88 -4.50
N VAL A 72 -11.17 -1.49 -5.63
CA VAL A 72 -11.85 -1.59 -6.94
C VAL A 72 -12.17 -3.05 -7.25
N TYR A 73 -11.23 -3.97 -7.04
CA TYR A 73 -11.48 -5.40 -7.26
C TYR A 73 -12.54 -5.95 -6.28
N THR A 74 -12.49 -5.55 -5.00
CA THR A 74 -13.42 -6.04 -3.98
C THR A 74 -14.84 -5.50 -4.14
N PHE A 75 -15.01 -4.22 -4.49
CA PHE A 75 -16.32 -3.56 -4.51
C PHE A 75 -16.95 -3.47 -5.90
N LEU A 76 -16.14 -3.37 -6.96
CA LEU A 76 -16.62 -3.22 -8.35
C LEU A 76 -16.46 -4.51 -9.16
N GLY A 77 -15.88 -5.56 -8.56
CA GLY A 77 -15.72 -6.87 -9.18
C GLY A 77 -14.43 -7.04 -9.98
N GLU A 78 -14.21 -8.27 -10.45
CA GLU A 78 -12.94 -8.68 -11.06
C GLU A 78 -12.64 -7.93 -12.36
N ASP A 79 -13.64 -7.75 -13.22
CA ASP A 79 -13.50 -7.06 -14.51
C ASP A 79 -13.07 -5.60 -14.31
N ALA A 80 -13.69 -4.90 -13.35
CA ALA A 80 -13.33 -3.53 -13.01
C ALA A 80 -11.91 -3.44 -12.43
N GLY A 81 -11.55 -4.36 -11.53
CA GLY A 81 -10.19 -4.46 -10.98
C GLY A 81 -9.14 -4.70 -12.06
N TYR A 82 -9.43 -5.57 -13.03
CA TYR A 82 -8.56 -5.85 -14.16
C TYR A 82 -8.34 -4.62 -15.04
N TRP A 83 -9.40 -3.95 -15.47
CA TRP A 83 -9.28 -2.77 -16.32
C TRP A 83 -8.62 -1.59 -15.59
N TYR A 84 -8.94 -1.41 -14.31
CA TYR A 84 -8.32 -0.38 -13.48
C TYR A 84 -6.81 -0.62 -13.32
N SER A 85 -6.41 -1.83 -12.94
CA SER A 85 -5.00 -2.19 -12.78
C SER A 85 -4.20 -2.10 -14.07
N ARG A 86 -4.83 -2.39 -15.22
CA ARG A 86 -4.19 -2.34 -16.52
C ARG A 86 -4.03 -0.93 -17.09
N ILE A 87 -5.04 -0.07 -16.93
CA ILE A 87 -5.07 1.25 -17.60
C ILE A 87 -4.82 2.40 -16.62
N LEU A 88 -5.49 2.39 -15.47
CA LEU A 88 -5.57 3.55 -14.58
C LEU A 88 -4.52 3.52 -13.45
N TYR A 89 -4.02 2.34 -13.09
CA TYR A 89 -3.08 2.20 -11.98
C TYR A 89 -1.76 2.94 -12.19
N PHE A 90 -1.17 2.86 -13.39
CA PHE A 90 0.10 3.55 -13.64
C PHE A 90 -0.07 5.09 -13.63
N PRO A 91 -1.05 5.68 -14.34
CA PRO A 91 -1.33 7.11 -14.24
C PRO A 91 -1.62 7.58 -12.81
N THR A 92 -2.44 6.84 -12.06
CA THR A 92 -2.77 7.21 -10.68
C THR A 92 -1.56 7.15 -9.76
N THR A 93 -0.73 6.11 -9.90
CA THR A 93 0.56 6.00 -9.17
C THR A 93 1.49 7.16 -9.51
N PHE A 94 1.59 7.53 -10.79
CA PHE A 94 2.45 8.64 -11.22
C PHE A 94 1.97 9.98 -10.62
N ILE A 95 0.66 10.24 -10.64
CA ILE A 95 0.07 11.44 -10.02
C ILE A 95 0.33 11.44 -8.51
N ALA A 96 0.11 10.31 -7.82
CA ALA A 96 0.37 10.19 -6.39
C ALA A 96 1.85 10.45 -6.05
N TYR A 97 2.76 9.96 -6.89
CA TYR A 97 4.18 10.20 -6.74
C TYR A 97 4.56 11.68 -6.91
N VAL A 98 4.05 12.34 -7.95
CA VAL A 98 4.29 13.78 -8.18
C VAL A 98 3.70 14.61 -7.04
N ALA A 99 2.47 14.30 -6.59
CA ALA A 99 1.85 14.97 -5.45
C ALA A 99 2.70 14.83 -4.17
N TRP A 100 3.19 13.62 -3.88
CA TRP A 100 4.11 13.40 -2.76
C TRP A 100 5.40 14.21 -2.90
N LEU A 101 6.00 14.24 -4.10
CA LEU A 101 7.22 14.99 -4.38
C LEU A 101 7.05 16.50 -4.15
N LEU A 102 5.90 17.06 -4.54
CA LEU A 102 5.59 18.47 -4.34
C LEU A 102 5.46 18.82 -2.86
N VAL A 103 4.88 17.93 -2.05
CA VAL A 103 4.80 18.11 -0.59
C VAL A 103 6.19 18.07 0.02
N GLU A 104 7.03 17.11 -0.39
CA GLU A 104 8.40 16.97 0.11
C GLU A 104 9.27 18.21 -0.21
N LEU A 105 9.18 18.72 -1.44
CA LEU A 105 9.90 19.92 -1.87
C LEU A 105 9.47 21.19 -1.14
N ASN A 106 8.26 21.19 -0.59
CA ASN A 106 7.68 22.34 0.09
C ASN A 106 7.72 22.18 1.63
N ASP A 107 8.32 21.12 2.18
CA ASP A 107 8.46 20.96 3.62
C ASP A 107 9.62 21.84 4.13
N PRO A 108 9.36 22.88 4.95
CA PRO A 108 10.39 23.79 5.45
C PRO A 108 11.36 23.15 6.46
N ARG A 109 11.17 21.86 6.79
CA ARG A 109 12.04 21.10 7.72
C ARG A 109 13.15 20.33 7.02
N GLN A 110 13.22 20.36 5.69
CA GLN A 110 14.36 19.87 4.90
C GLN A 110 15.30 21.02 4.55
#